data_AF-Q9Y7R5-F1
#
_entry.id   AF-Q9Y7R5-F1
#
_cell.length_a   1.000
_cell.length_b   1.000
_cell.length_c   1.000
_cell.angle_alpha   90.00
_cell.angle_beta   90.00
_cell.angle_gamma   90.00
#
_symmetry.space_group_name_H-M   'P 1'
#
loop_
_entity.id
_entity.type
_entity.pdbx_description
1 polymer ?
#
loop_
_entity_poly.entity_id
_entity_poly.type
_entity_poly.pdbx_seq_one_letter_code
_entity_poly.pdbx_strand_id
1 'polypeptide(L)'
;MSRKEIYEPRPRYPDGYNGNRAVKKSLSVLSLDNMKSTLSGLFAPLKLDEEQAEDDESLSSYEDYASRQIDDDLKKQRKKGITFIDYSSLITFFCKLCVIFGLGFVFTYLAEQIVQDAKLPLLTVNLKSWKFEPPWPAIFGFVAVILGLSYRRMDTKYPLGAAPLRPSQSSKWQWISRYLAAFATLLLSMKKLLFISNSHSIVALVASSASIWYIFDRSRNGIILSTITSVLGSILYYNLVDTSKIELNGVEFPEIQFRLWIPMILFSASTIVGNAGRLLF
;
A
#
# COMPACT_ATOMS: atom_id res chain seq x y z
N MET A 1 -3.88 36.80 -40.87
CA MET A 1 -4.65 37.29 -39.70
C MET A 1 -4.59 36.22 -38.60
N SER A 2 -3.91 36.59 -37.51
CA SER A 2 -3.79 36.01 -36.15
C SER A 2 -3.84 34.48 -35.92
N ARG A 3 -2.66 33.92 -35.61
CA ARG A 3 -2.42 32.58 -35.05
C ARG A 3 -2.36 32.71 -33.51
N LYS A 4 -3.20 32.01 -32.75
CA LYS A 4 -3.16 31.97 -31.28
C LYS A 4 -2.00 31.08 -30.82
N GLU A 5 -1.01 31.68 -30.15
CA GLU A 5 0.06 30.98 -29.44
C GLU A 5 -0.44 30.44 -28.08
N ILE A 6 -0.05 29.20 -27.78
CA ILE A 6 -0.32 28.48 -26.54
C ILE A 6 0.76 28.84 -25.52
N TYR A 7 0.35 29.26 -24.32
CA TYR A 7 1.24 29.64 -23.22
C TYR A 7 1.51 28.43 -22.31
N GLU A 8 2.76 27.97 -22.22
CA GLU A 8 3.21 27.01 -21.21
C GLU A 8 4.14 27.70 -20.19
N PRO A 9 3.85 27.62 -18.87
CA PRO A 9 4.71 28.21 -17.84
C PRO A 9 5.94 27.35 -17.54
N ARG A 10 7.14 27.94 -17.61
CA ARG A 10 8.40 27.33 -17.11
C ARG A 10 8.54 27.54 -15.60
N PRO A 11 8.95 26.53 -14.80
CA PRO A 11 9.27 26.72 -13.40
C PRO A 11 10.55 27.54 -13.22
N ARG A 12 10.46 28.55 -12.35
CA ARG A 12 11.52 29.48 -11.94
C ARG A 12 12.30 28.84 -10.78
N TYR A 13 13.60 28.55 -10.93
CA TYR A 13 14.48 28.23 -9.80
C TYR A 13 15.26 29.49 -9.39
N PRO A 14 15.58 29.67 -8.09
CA PRO A 14 16.24 30.88 -7.59
C PRO A 14 17.74 30.85 -7.89
N ASP A 15 18.25 31.93 -8.49
CA ASP A 15 19.66 32.21 -8.64
C ASP A 15 20.31 32.50 -7.26
N GLY A 16 21.47 31.90 -7.00
CA GLY A 16 22.41 32.38 -5.99
C GLY A 16 22.70 31.41 -4.85
N TYR A 17 23.68 30.53 -5.04
CA TYR A 17 24.58 30.14 -3.94
C TYR A 17 25.97 29.80 -4.50
N ASN A 18 26.88 30.75 -4.31
CA ASN A 18 28.30 30.66 -4.65
C ASN A 18 29.05 30.40 -3.34
N GLY A 19 29.76 29.29 -3.21
CA GLY A 19 30.41 28.92 -1.95
C GLY A 19 31.21 27.64 -2.01
N ASN A 20 32.46 27.75 -2.47
CA ASN A 20 33.55 26.77 -2.39
C ASN A 20 33.49 25.84 -1.16
N ARG A 21 33.47 24.52 -1.38
CA ARG A 21 34.33 23.54 -0.68
C ARG A 21 34.14 22.11 -1.20
N ALA A 22 35.28 21.45 -1.40
CA ALA A 22 35.51 20.01 -1.37
C ALA A 22 34.97 19.15 -2.54
N VAL A 23 35.85 19.05 -3.53
CA VAL A 23 35.97 18.00 -4.54
C VAL A 23 35.90 16.60 -3.90
N LYS A 24 34.82 15.85 -4.15
CA LYS A 24 34.82 14.37 -4.16
C LYS A 24 33.94 13.83 -5.28
N LYS A 25 34.61 13.56 -6.40
CA LYS A 25 34.40 12.45 -7.35
C LYS A 25 33.06 11.70 -7.26
N SER A 26 32.17 11.94 -8.23
CA SER A 26 31.40 10.89 -8.92
C SER A 26 30.62 11.50 -10.09
N LEU A 27 31.36 12.10 -11.03
CA LEU A 27 30.88 12.29 -12.40
C LEU A 27 31.10 10.96 -13.12
N SER A 28 30.11 10.07 -13.09
CA SER A 28 30.02 9.01 -14.10
C SER A 28 29.56 9.67 -15.39
N VAL A 29 30.53 10.27 -16.08
CA VAL A 29 30.43 10.68 -17.47
C VAL A 29 30.03 9.43 -18.24
N LEU A 30 28.83 9.48 -18.81
CA LEU A 30 28.41 8.68 -19.95
C LEU A 30 29.40 8.96 -21.09
N SER A 31 30.57 8.35 -21.00
CA SER A 31 31.53 8.26 -22.09
C SER A 31 31.14 7.04 -22.89
N LEU A 32 30.34 7.30 -23.93
CA LEU A 32 29.81 6.32 -24.87
C LEU A 32 30.90 5.70 -25.77
N ASP A 33 32.18 6.03 -25.55
CA ASP A 33 33.30 5.60 -26.39
C ASP A 33 34.12 4.43 -25.81
N ASN A 34 33.90 4.03 -24.55
CA ASN A 34 34.63 2.91 -23.94
C ASN A 34 33.84 1.59 -23.84
N MET A 35 32.63 1.51 -24.42
CA MET A 35 31.87 0.24 -24.56
C MET A 35 31.96 -0.40 -25.96
N LYS A 36 32.80 0.13 -26.85
CA LYS A 36 33.05 -0.48 -28.17
C LYS A 36 34.05 -1.66 -28.14
N SER A 37 34.75 -1.88 -27.03
CA SER A 37 35.82 -2.90 -26.93
C SER A 37 35.41 -4.22 -26.28
N THR A 38 34.14 -4.43 -25.95
CA THR A 38 33.63 -5.72 -25.43
C THR A 38 32.54 -6.35 -26.30
N LEU A 39 32.17 -5.70 -27.41
CA LEU A 39 31.18 -6.20 -28.37
C LEU A 39 31.77 -6.42 -29.78
N SER A 40 33.04 -6.08 -29.99
CA SER A 40 33.79 -6.32 -31.24
C SER A 40 34.23 -7.78 -31.41
N GLY A 41 33.90 -8.67 -30.48
CA GLY A 41 34.19 -10.10 -30.56
C GLY A 41 33.03 -10.97 -31.05
N LEU A 42 31.84 -10.40 -31.30
CA LEU A 42 30.63 -11.18 -31.61
C LEU A 42 30.23 -11.17 -33.10
N PHE A 43 30.85 -10.33 -33.93
CA PHE A 43 30.58 -10.23 -35.36
C PHE A 43 31.84 -9.82 -36.12
N ALA A 44 32.75 -10.76 -36.36
CA ALA A 44 33.82 -10.58 -37.36
C ALA A 44 33.31 -11.10 -38.72
N PRO A 45 33.39 -10.30 -39.80
CA PRO A 45 32.87 -10.68 -41.10
C PRO A 45 33.76 -11.75 -41.74
N LEU A 46 33.11 -12.80 -42.25
CA LEU A 46 33.65 -13.82 -43.13
C LEU A 46 34.55 -13.20 -44.21
N LYS A 47 35.86 -13.42 -44.10
CA LYS A 47 36.77 -13.46 -45.24
C LYS A 47 37.03 -14.93 -45.55
N LEU A 48 36.46 -15.36 -46.67
CA LEU A 48 36.85 -16.58 -47.37
C LEU A 48 38.25 -16.35 -47.92
N ASP A 49 39.24 -17.02 -47.35
CA ASP A 49 40.46 -17.37 -48.05
C ASP A 49 40.57 -18.89 -47.98
N GLU A 50 40.56 -19.50 -49.16
CA GLU A 50 40.68 -20.93 -49.43
C GLU A 50 42.06 -21.42 -49.00
N GLU A 51 42.16 -22.44 -48.13
CA GLU A 51 43.23 -23.45 -48.20
C GLU A 51 43.00 -24.60 -47.18
N GLN A 52 42.94 -25.83 -47.72
CA GLN A 52 43.36 -27.12 -47.14
C GLN A 52 42.63 -27.60 -45.86
N ALA A 53 41.62 -28.47 -45.97
CA ALA A 53 41.73 -29.93 -46.09
C ALA A 53 42.55 -30.59 -44.97
N GLU A 54 41.89 -30.93 -43.85
CA GLU A 54 42.18 -32.09 -42.97
C GLU A 54 41.17 -32.13 -41.77
N ASP A 55 40.59 -33.31 -41.52
CA ASP A 55 40.02 -33.82 -40.25
C ASP A 55 38.55 -33.51 -39.82
N ASP A 56 37.60 -34.27 -40.39
CA ASP A 56 36.16 -34.33 -40.04
C ASP A 56 35.81 -35.01 -38.68
N GLU A 57 36.78 -35.49 -37.88
CA GLU A 57 36.49 -36.21 -36.62
C GLU A 57 36.35 -35.31 -35.37
N SER A 58 36.71 -34.02 -35.45
CA SER A 58 36.78 -33.15 -34.26
C SER A 58 35.45 -32.47 -33.88
N LEU A 59 34.51 -32.31 -34.82
CA LEU A 59 33.29 -31.54 -34.61
C LEU A 59 32.26 -32.25 -33.71
N SER A 60 32.11 -33.59 -33.84
CA SER A 60 31.12 -34.35 -33.05
C SER A 60 31.46 -34.41 -31.56
N SER A 61 32.75 -34.38 -31.22
CA SER A 61 33.22 -34.37 -29.83
C SER A 61 32.92 -33.04 -29.13
N TYR A 62 32.75 -31.94 -29.87
CA TYR A 62 32.50 -30.62 -29.28
C TYR A 62 31.01 -30.42 -28.94
N GLU A 63 30.11 -30.93 -29.79
CA GLU A 63 28.66 -30.85 -29.56
C GLU A 63 28.20 -31.72 -28.38
N ASP A 64 28.80 -32.91 -28.18
CA ASP A 64 28.50 -33.78 -27.03
C ASP A 64 29.01 -33.17 -25.70
N TYR A 65 30.10 -32.39 -25.75
CA TYR A 65 30.60 -31.69 -24.57
C TYR A 65 29.70 -30.52 -24.15
N ALA A 66 29.27 -29.70 -25.12
CA ALA A 66 28.39 -28.55 -24.86
C ALA A 66 27.02 -28.97 -24.32
N SER A 67 26.44 -30.05 -24.84
CA SER A 67 25.14 -30.55 -24.40
C SER A 67 25.19 -31.15 -22.98
N ARG A 68 26.27 -31.84 -22.61
CA ARG A 68 26.49 -32.31 -21.21
C ARG A 68 26.65 -31.15 -20.23
N GLN A 69 27.32 -30.07 -20.63
CA GLN A 69 27.49 -28.88 -19.78
C GLN A 69 26.16 -28.17 -19.51
N ILE A 70 25.28 -28.07 -20.52
CA ILE A 70 23.93 -27.51 -20.38
C ILE A 70 23.07 -28.38 -19.43
N ASP A 71 23.11 -29.71 -19.56
CA ASP A 71 22.33 -30.60 -18.71
C ASP A 71 22.82 -30.62 -17.25
N ASP A 72 24.14 -30.51 -17.03
CA ASP A 72 24.73 -30.39 -15.69
C ASP A 72 24.40 -29.05 -15.02
N ASP A 73 24.36 -27.94 -15.78
CA ASP A 73 23.92 -26.65 -15.27
C ASP A 73 22.42 -26.63 -14.96
N LEU A 74 21.59 -27.27 -15.79
CA LEU A 74 20.16 -27.48 -15.49
C LEU A 74 19.96 -28.34 -14.25
N LYS A 75 20.75 -29.41 -14.06
CA LYS A 75 20.73 -30.23 -12.84
C LYS A 75 21.19 -29.45 -11.62
N LYS A 76 22.23 -28.62 -11.72
CA LYS A 76 22.66 -27.72 -10.64
C LYS A 76 21.61 -26.68 -10.30
N GLN A 77 20.91 -26.11 -11.29
CA GLN A 77 19.80 -25.19 -11.06
C GLN A 77 18.59 -25.89 -10.42
N ARG A 78 18.23 -27.11 -10.87
CA ARG A 78 17.18 -27.91 -10.24
C ARG A 78 17.51 -28.31 -8.81
N LYS A 79 18.78 -28.65 -8.51
CA LYS A 79 19.24 -28.97 -7.15
C LYS A 79 19.30 -27.74 -6.23
N LYS A 80 19.49 -26.54 -6.78
CA LYS A 80 19.41 -25.27 -6.04
C LYS A 80 17.98 -24.75 -5.88
N GLY A 81 17.05 -25.16 -6.73
CA GLY A 81 15.64 -24.74 -6.71
C GLY A 81 14.74 -25.44 -5.69
N ILE A 82 15.28 -26.39 -4.93
CA ILE A 82 14.55 -27.20 -3.95
C ILE A 82 15.24 -26.99 -2.60
N THR A 83 14.54 -26.40 -1.62
CA THR A 83 14.85 -26.31 -0.17
C THR A 83 15.81 -25.24 0.39
N PHE A 84 15.80 -24.00 -0.10
CA PHE A 84 16.03 -22.86 0.81
C PHE A 84 14.83 -21.93 0.70
N ILE A 85 13.82 -22.16 1.55
CA ILE A 85 12.85 -21.10 1.87
C ILE A 85 13.70 -20.02 2.54
N ASP A 86 13.87 -18.89 1.86
CA ASP A 86 14.60 -17.75 2.40
C ASP A 86 13.92 -17.31 3.70
N TYR A 87 14.46 -17.72 4.86
CA TYR A 87 13.98 -17.31 6.18
C TYR A 87 13.90 -15.78 6.29
N SER A 88 14.81 -15.08 5.61
CA SER A 88 14.79 -13.61 5.47
C SER A 88 13.47 -13.10 4.85
N SER A 89 12.97 -13.76 3.81
CA SER A 89 11.71 -13.41 3.17
C SER A 89 10.52 -13.63 4.11
N LEU A 90 10.50 -14.74 4.86
CA LEU A 90 9.46 -15.00 5.86
C LEU A 90 9.48 -13.97 6.98
N ILE A 91 10.66 -13.64 7.53
CA ILE A 91 10.80 -12.64 8.61
C ILE A 91 10.26 -11.28 8.12
N THR A 92 10.66 -10.82 6.93
CA THR A 92 10.14 -9.55 6.40
C THR A 92 8.63 -9.58 6.15
N PHE A 93 8.08 -10.72 5.74
CA PHE A 93 6.64 -10.90 5.60
C PHE A 93 5.91 -10.78 6.95
N PHE A 94 6.41 -11.47 7.99
CA PHE A 94 5.86 -11.35 9.34
C PHE A 94 5.97 -9.93 9.90
N CYS A 95 7.10 -9.25 9.71
CA CYS A 95 7.25 -7.85 10.12
C CYS A 95 6.20 -6.94 9.46
N LYS A 96 5.91 -7.13 8.17
CA LYS A 96 4.87 -6.37 7.45
C LYS A 96 3.47 -6.63 8.03
N LEU A 97 3.16 -7.88 8.35
CA LEU A 97 1.90 -8.24 9.02
C LEU A 97 1.78 -7.54 10.38
N CYS A 98 2.85 -7.54 11.19
CA CYS A 98 2.88 -6.85 12.48
C CYS A 98 2.65 -5.34 12.35
N VAL A 99 3.21 -4.69 11.32
CA VAL A 99 2.99 -3.26 11.07
C VAL A 99 1.53 -2.97 10.74
N ILE A 100 0.88 -3.78 9.90
CA ILE A 100 -0.54 -3.59 9.54
C ILE A 100 -1.45 -3.90 10.73
N PHE A 101 -1.14 -4.96 11.48
CA PHE A 101 -1.84 -5.29 12.71
C PHE A 101 -1.76 -4.13 13.71
N GLY A 102 -0.55 -3.60 13.93
CA GLY A 102 -0.34 -2.44 14.80
C GLY A 102 -1.09 -1.20 14.33
N LEU A 103 -1.19 -0.96 13.02
CA LEU A 103 -1.95 0.15 12.46
C LEU A 103 -3.46 0.00 12.74
N GLY A 104 -4.02 -1.20 12.54
CA GLY A 104 -5.42 -1.49 12.88
C GLY A 104 -5.70 -1.38 14.39
N PHE A 105 -4.76 -1.85 15.21
CA PHE A 105 -4.82 -1.75 16.66
C PHE A 105 -4.86 -0.29 17.12
N VAL A 106 -3.89 0.53 16.67
CA VAL A 106 -3.79 1.94 17.05
C VAL A 106 -5.01 2.73 16.58
N PHE A 107 -5.51 2.49 15.36
CA PHE A 107 -6.69 3.18 14.86
C PHE A 107 -7.93 2.90 15.72
N THR A 108 -8.11 1.64 16.10
CA THR A 108 -9.23 1.24 16.95
C THR A 108 -9.08 1.80 18.35
N TYR A 109 -7.88 1.75 18.92
CA TYR A 109 -7.59 2.35 20.23
C TYR A 109 -7.89 3.86 20.25
N LEU A 110 -7.49 4.60 19.22
CA LEU A 110 -7.80 6.03 19.09
C LEU A 110 -9.31 6.27 18.92
N ALA A 111 -10.00 5.43 18.17
CA ALA A 111 -11.45 5.52 18.00
C ALA A 111 -12.19 5.24 19.33
N GLU A 112 -11.77 4.23 20.08
CA GLU A 112 -12.33 3.90 21.41
C GLU A 112 -12.14 5.05 22.39
N GLN A 113 -10.97 5.69 22.42
CA GLN A 113 -10.73 6.84 23.29
C GLN A 113 -11.71 7.98 23.01
N ILE A 114 -12.05 8.21 21.74
CA ILE A 114 -13.03 9.25 21.37
C ILE A 114 -14.45 8.84 21.74
N VAL A 115 -14.79 7.56 21.59
CA VAL A 115 -16.10 7.01 22.01
C VAL A 115 -16.27 7.17 23.53
N GLN A 116 -15.22 6.85 24.31
CA GLN A 116 -15.18 7.05 25.76
C GLN A 116 -15.31 8.53 26.14
N ASP A 117 -14.55 9.41 25.48
CA ASP A 117 -14.61 10.86 25.70
C ASP A 117 -16.00 11.45 25.39
N ALA A 118 -16.68 10.90 24.38
CA ALA A 118 -18.03 11.31 23.99
C ALA A 118 -19.13 10.69 24.86
N LYS A 119 -18.77 9.93 25.92
CA LYS A 119 -19.70 9.20 26.81
C LYS A 119 -20.64 8.27 26.05
N LEU A 120 -20.19 7.75 24.91
CA LEU A 120 -20.94 6.80 24.11
C LEU A 120 -20.84 5.41 24.74
N PRO A 121 -21.88 4.57 24.60
CA PRO A 121 -21.83 3.21 25.13
C PRO A 121 -20.67 2.46 24.47
N LEU A 122 -19.77 1.92 25.30
CA LEU A 122 -18.76 1.00 24.80
C LEU A 122 -19.45 -0.22 24.20
N LEU A 123 -18.87 -0.74 23.12
CA LEU A 123 -19.40 -1.87 22.39
C LEU A 123 -19.30 -3.14 23.26
N THR A 124 -20.30 -3.35 24.09
CA THR A 124 -20.46 -4.56 24.90
C THR A 124 -21.27 -5.56 24.09
N VAL A 125 -20.72 -6.76 23.86
CA VAL A 125 -21.44 -7.81 23.15
C VAL A 125 -22.25 -8.59 24.18
N ASN A 126 -23.58 -8.45 24.11
CA ASN A 126 -24.51 -9.24 24.93
C ASN A 126 -24.85 -10.54 24.19
N LEU A 127 -24.12 -11.61 24.47
CA LEU A 127 -24.43 -12.96 23.95
C LEU A 127 -25.29 -13.70 24.97
N LYS A 128 -26.62 -13.57 24.84
CA LYS A 128 -27.70 -14.24 25.60
C LYS A 128 -27.66 -14.06 27.13
N SER A 129 -26.57 -14.42 27.80
CA SER A 129 -26.34 -14.29 29.25
C SER A 129 -24.92 -13.84 29.60
N TRP A 130 -23.99 -13.80 28.65
CA TRP A 130 -22.60 -13.40 28.88
C TRP A 130 -22.37 -12.01 28.33
N LYS A 131 -21.94 -11.10 29.22
CA LYS A 131 -21.39 -9.80 28.85
C LYS A 131 -19.89 -9.96 28.71
N PHE A 132 -19.39 -9.85 27.49
CA PHE A 132 -17.95 -9.85 27.22
C PHE A 132 -17.56 -8.54 26.55
N GLU A 133 -16.47 -7.94 27.00
CA GLU A 133 -15.82 -6.82 26.35
C GLU A 133 -14.68 -7.39 25.51
N PRO A 134 -14.90 -7.65 24.21
CA PRO A 134 -13.83 -8.17 23.39
C PRO A 134 -12.73 -7.11 23.24
N PRO A 135 -11.46 -7.54 23.12
CA PRO A 135 -10.38 -6.62 22.84
C PRO A 135 -10.50 -6.11 21.40
N TRP A 136 -11.38 -5.13 21.17
CA TRP A 136 -11.65 -4.58 19.84
C TRP A 136 -10.37 -4.16 19.11
N PRO A 137 -9.36 -3.54 19.76
CA PRO A 137 -8.10 -3.21 19.08
C PRO A 137 -7.40 -4.43 18.48
N ALA A 138 -7.43 -5.58 19.16
CA ALA A 138 -6.84 -6.81 18.65
C ALA A 138 -7.64 -7.39 17.48
N ILE A 139 -8.98 -7.40 17.58
CA ILE A 139 -9.87 -7.90 16.51
C ILE A 139 -9.68 -7.06 15.24
N PHE A 140 -9.74 -5.74 15.36
CA PHE A 140 -9.55 -4.84 14.23
C PHE A 140 -8.11 -4.86 13.70
N GLY A 141 -7.12 -5.19 14.53
CA GLY A 141 -5.76 -5.50 14.07
C GLY A 141 -5.72 -6.68 13.09
N PHE A 142 -6.45 -7.77 13.39
CA PHE A 142 -6.55 -8.92 12.46
C PHE A 142 -7.36 -8.58 11.21
N VAL A 143 -8.47 -7.86 11.36
CA VAL A 143 -9.26 -7.38 10.21
C VAL A 143 -8.40 -6.51 9.30
N ALA A 144 -7.54 -5.66 9.86
CA ALA A 144 -6.62 -4.82 9.10
C ALA A 144 -5.63 -5.64 8.28
N VAL A 145 -5.09 -6.73 8.84
CA VAL A 145 -4.22 -7.67 8.11
C VAL A 145 -4.95 -8.32 6.94
N ILE A 146 -6.17 -8.83 7.16
CA ILE A 146 -7.00 -9.44 6.12
C ILE A 146 -7.27 -8.42 5.01
N LEU A 147 -7.58 -7.18 5.37
CA LEU A 147 -7.88 -6.12 4.43
C LEU A 147 -6.66 -5.72 3.61
N GLY A 148 -5.50 -5.55 4.25
CA GLY A 148 -4.24 -5.24 3.55
C GLY A 148 -3.85 -6.32 2.53
N LEU A 149 -4.05 -7.60 2.87
CA LEU A 149 -3.84 -8.71 1.93
C LEU A 149 -4.91 -8.75 0.82
N SER A 150 -6.16 -8.39 1.13
CA SER A 150 -7.26 -8.36 0.17
C SER A 150 -7.05 -7.30 -0.90
N TYR A 151 -6.59 -6.11 -0.51
CA TYR A 151 -6.17 -5.04 -1.42
C TYR A 151 -5.09 -5.53 -2.38
N ARG A 152 -4.03 -6.17 -1.85
CA ARG A 152 -2.97 -6.73 -2.68
C ARG A 152 -3.49 -7.80 -3.66
N ARG A 153 -4.36 -8.70 -3.20
CA ARG A 153 -4.94 -9.72 -4.07
C ARG A 153 -5.79 -9.13 -5.19
N MET A 154 -6.59 -8.10 -4.90
CA MET A 154 -7.42 -7.45 -5.90
C MET A 154 -6.61 -6.68 -6.93
N ASP A 155 -5.53 -6.01 -6.55
CA ASP A 155 -4.68 -5.32 -7.52
C ASP A 155 -3.93 -6.31 -8.44
N THR A 156 -3.56 -7.50 -7.94
CA THR A 156 -2.98 -8.56 -8.78
C THR A 156 -4.01 -9.11 -9.77
N LYS A 157 -5.27 -9.25 -9.36
CA LYS A 157 -6.34 -9.80 -10.22
C LYS A 157 -6.88 -8.76 -11.22
N TYR A 158 -6.93 -7.49 -10.81
CA TYR A 158 -7.53 -6.40 -11.58
C TYR A 158 -6.59 -5.18 -11.61
N PRO A 159 -5.51 -5.22 -12.42
CA PRO A 159 -4.47 -4.20 -12.42
C PRO A 159 -4.96 -2.83 -12.93
N LEU A 160 -5.98 -2.81 -13.80
CA LEU A 160 -6.55 -1.57 -14.36
C LEU A 160 -7.18 -0.65 -13.31
N GLY A 161 -7.49 -1.18 -12.12
CA GLY A 161 -8.10 -0.44 -11.02
C GLY A 161 -7.14 -0.10 -9.88
N ALA A 162 -5.85 -0.40 -10.01
CA ALA A 162 -4.85 -0.27 -8.95
C ALA A 162 -4.32 1.16 -8.82
N ALA A 163 -3.90 1.55 -7.61
CA ALA A 163 -3.23 2.82 -7.39
C ALA A 163 -1.84 2.80 -8.06
N PRO A 164 -1.48 3.83 -8.86
CA PRO A 164 -0.11 3.98 -9.30
C PRO A 164 0.78 4.31 -8.09
N LEU A 165 2.06 3.97 -8.17
CA LEU A 165 3.16 4.27 -7.23
C LEU A 165 3.52 3.18 -6.20
N ARG A 166 4.69 2.56 -6.44
CA ARG A 166 5.53 1.96 -5.40
C ARG A 166 6.57 3.00 -4.97
N PRO A 167 6.41 3.69 -3.83
CA PRO A 167 7.41 4.65 -3.37
C PRO A 167 8.70 3.96 -2.92
N SER A 168 9.82 4.69 -2.95
CA SER A 168 11.10 4.27 -2.36
C SER A 168 10.93 3.86 -0.88
N GLN A 169 11.81 2.99 -0.35
CA GLN A 169 11.73 2.49 1.04
C GLN A 169 11.66 3.62 2.07
N SER A 170 12.46 4.68 1.92
CA SER A 170 12.43 5.86 2.80
C SER A 170 11.08 6.58 2.77
N SER A 171 10.41 6.54 1.62
CA SER A 171 9.10 7.16 1.44
C SER A 171 7.99 6.30 2.06
N LYS A 172 8.16 4.97 2.23
CA LYS A 172 7.12 4.12 2.83
C LYS A 172 6.75 4.54 4.26
N TRP A 173 7.74 4.76 5.11
CA TRP A 173 7.49 5.20 6.49
C TRP A 173 6.86 6.58 6.56
N GLN A 174 7.20 7.48 5.64
CA GLN A 174 6.55 8.79 5.51
C GLN A 174 5.08 8.67 5.10
N TRP A 175 4.72 7.70 4.25
CA TRP A 175 3.33 7.42 3.93
C TRP A 175 2.56 6.86 5.12
N ILE A 176 3.16 5.91 5.87
CA ILE A 176 2.53 5.35 7.08
C ILE A 176 2.30 6.43 8.14
N SER A 177 3.25 7.36 8.34
CA SER A 177 3.05 8.46 9.29
C SER A 177 1.95 9.43 8.84
N ARG A 178 1.87 9.72 7.53
CA ARG A 178 0.77 10.52 6.95
C ARG A 178 -0.59 9.85 7.13
N TYR A 179 -0.65 8.53 6.96
CA TYR A 179 -1.85 7.73 7.21
C TYR A 179 -2.32 7.84 8.66
N LEU A 180 -1.41 7.70 9.62
CA LEU A 180 -1.71 7.85 11.04
C LEU A 180 -2.20 9.27 11.37
N ALA A 181 -1.52 10.30 10.86
CA ALA A 181 -1.90 11.69 11.06
C ALA A 181 -3.27 12.04 10.44
N ALA A 182 -3.55 11.54 9.23
CA ALA A 182 -4.83 11.74 8.56
C ALA A 182 -5.97 11.07 9.32
N PHE A 183 -5.78 9.83 9.77
CA PHE A 183 -6.80 9.13 10.55
C PHE A 183 -7.04 9.81 11.90
N ALA A 184 -5.98 10.22 12.61
CA ALA A 184 -6.12 10.97 13.87
C ALA A 184 -6.84 12.31 13.67
N THR A 185 -6.57 13.00 12.56
CA THR A 185 -7.25 14.26 12.21
C THR A 185 -8.72 14.04 11.87
N LEU A 186 -9.03 12.98 11.12
CA LEU A 186 -10.41 12.56 10.84
C LEU A 186 -11.15 12.33 12.15
N LEU A 187 -10.59 11.50 13.02
CA LEU A 187 -11.11 11.16 14.33
C LEU A 187 -11.39 12.41 15.20
N LEU A 188 -10.42 13.33 15.31
CA LEU A 188 -10.60 14.59 16.02
C LEU A 188 -11.68 15.48 15.40
N SER A 189 -11.75 15.53 14.07
CA SER A 189 -12.80 16.26 13.35
C SER A 189 -14.17 15.64 13.65
N MET A 190 -14.27 14.31 13.73
CA MET A 190 -15.51 13.62 14.09
C MET A 190 -15.95 13.92 15.50
N LYS A 191 -15.03 13.92 16.46
CA LYS A 191 -15.34 14.34 17.84
C LYS A 191 -16.00 15.72 17.85
N LYS A 192 -15.52 16.68 17.04
CA LYS A 192 -16.12 18.02 16.93
C LYS A 192 -17.48 18.01 16.23
N LEU A 193 -17.61 17.24 15.14
CA LEU A 193 -18.85 17.18 14.35
C LEU A 193 -19.99 16.51 15.11
N LEU A 194 -19.70 15.55 15.99
CA LEU A 194 -20.72 14.88 16.83
C LEU A 194 -21.43 15.83 17.80
N PHE A 195 -20.80 16.95 18.19
CA PHE A 195 -21.42 17.96 19.03
C PHE A 195 -22.29 18.97 18.25
N ILE A 196 -22.30 18.90 16.91
CA ILE A 196 -23.01 19.84 16.06
C ILE A 196 -24.16 19.10 15.36
N SER A 197 -25.39 19.31 15.84
CA SER A 197 -26.61 18.62 15.40
C SER A 197 -27.12 19.04 14.00
N ASN A 198 -26.36 19.83 13.25
CA ASN A 198 -26.81 20.39 11.98
C ASN A 198 -26.59 19.42 10.81
N SER A 199 -27.46 19.45 9.80
CA SER A 199 -27.29 18.69 8.55
C SER A 199 -25.92 18.88 7.89
N HIS A 200 -25.29 20.05 8.08
CA HIS A 200 -23.93 20.34 7.63
C HIS A 200 -22.87 19.41 8.22
N SER A 201 -23.06 18.86 9.43
CA SER A 201 -22.08 17.95 10.05
C SER A 201 -22.00 16.61 9.33
N ILE A 202 -23.13 16.10 8.84
CA ILE A 202 -23.21 14.89 8.03
C ILE A 202 -22.50 15.10 6.69
N VAL A 203 -22.79 16.22 6.00
CA VAL A 203 -22.15 16.53 4.72
C VAL A 203 -20.64 16.67 4.88
N ALA A 204 -20.17 17.34 5.95
CA ALA A 204 -18.75 17.46 6.26
C ALA A 204 -18.09 16.10 6.54
N LEU A 205 -18.77 15.23 7.28
CA LEU A 205 -18.31 13.87 7.56
C LEU A 205 -18.18 13.05 6.26
N VAL A 206 -19.19 13.06 5.38
CA VAL A 206 -19.13 12.37 4.07
C VAL A 206 -18.03 12.96 3.18
N ALA A 207 -17.90 14.29 3.16
CA ALA A 207 -16.84 14.95 2.41
C ALA A 207 -15.45 14.57 2.93
N SER A 208 -15.28 14.40 4.25
CA SER A 208 -14.01 14.00 4.85
C SER A 208 -13.61 12.57 4.50
N SER A 209 -14.56 11.62 4.50
CA SER A 209 -14.29 10.22 4.15
C SER A 209 -13.99 10.09 2.64
N ALA A 210 -14.73 10.81 1.79
CA ALA A 210 -14.44 10.90 0.37
C ALA A 210 -13.08 11.55 0.09
N SER A 211 -12.72 12.60 0.84
CA SER A 211 -11.42 13.28 0.73
C SER A 211 -10.25 12.36 1.06
N ILE A 212 -10.38 11.49 2.06
CA ILE A 212 -9.35 10.49 2.39
C ILE A 212 -9.09 9.57 1.21
N TRP A 213 -10.15 9.01 0.60
CA TRP A 213 -9.98 8.18 -0.59
C TRP A 213 -9.36 8.95 -1.76
N TYR A 214 -9.82 10.18 -2.00
CA TYR A 214 -9.31 11.00 -3.09
C TYR A 214 -7.85 11.46 -2.89
N ILE A 215 -7.41 11.69 -1.66
CA ILE A 215 -6.05 12.14 -1.37
C ILE A 215 -5.06 10.96 -1.36
N PHE A 216 -5.43 9.83 -0.78
CA PHE A 216 -4.48 8.75 -0.50
C PHE A 216 -4.52 7.57 -1.48
N ASP A 217 -5.64 7.32 -2.14
CA ASP A 217 -5.82 6.09 -2.93
C ASP A 217 -6.10 6.38 -4.42
N ARG A 218 -7.18 7.11 -4.71
CA ARG A 218 -7.72 7.36 -6.05
C ARG A 218 -8.01 6.10 -6.89
N SER A 219 -7.82 4.90 -6.36
CA SER A 219 -8.01 3.65 -7.09
C SER A 219 -9.47 3.17 -7.05
N ARG A 220 -9.90 2.51 -8.13
CA ARG A 220 -11.23 1.89 -8.24
C ARG A 220 -11.35 0.68 -7.32
N ASN A 221 -10.28 -0.11 -7.19
CA ASN A 221 -10.27 -1.27 -6.31
C ASN A 221 -10.44 -0.85 -4.85
N GLY A 222 -9.81 0.26 -4.45
CA GLY A 222 -9.86 0.76 -3.09
C GLY A 222 -11.23 1.28 -2.68
N ILE A 223 -11.90 2.05 -3.54
CA ILE A 223 -13.27 2.50 -3.24
C ILE A 223 -14.23 1.32 -3.09
N ILE A 224 -14.15 0.32 -3.98
CA ILE A 224 -15.01 -0.88 -3.90
C ILE A 224 -14.76 -1.65 -2.60
N LEU A 225 -13.50 -1.96 -2.29
CA LEU A 225 -13.15 -2.70 -1.08
C LEU A 225 -13.55 -1.96 0.18
N SER A 226 -13.24 -0.66 0.28
CA SER A 226 -13.61 0.15 1.46
C SER A 226 -15.11 0.31 1.62
N THR A 227 -15.87 0.41 0.53
CA THR A 227 -17.34 0.43 0.62
C THR A 227 -17.88 -0.90 1.13
N ILE A 228 -17.38 -2.03 0.62
CA ILE A 228 -17.81 -3.36 1.07
C ILE A 228 -17.49 -3.56 2.56
N THR A 229 -16.26 -3.25 2.99
CA THR A 229 -15.88 -3.40 4.40
C THR A 229 -16.61 -2.44 5.32
N SER A 230 -16.86 -1.22 4.87
CA SER A 230 -17.68 -0.23 5.59
C SER A 230 -19.10 -0.75 5.82
N VAL A 231 -19.77 -1.20 4.76
CA VAL A 231 -21.14 -1.72 4.86
C VAL A 231 -21.20 -2.97 5.74
N LEU A 232 -20.32 -3.95 5.52
CA LEU A 232 -20.28 -5.19 6.32
C LEU A 232 -19.96 -4.91 7.79
N GLY A 233 -18.97 -4.06 8.06
CA GLY A 233 -18.59 -3.69 9.42
C GLY A 233 -19.70 -2.92 10.13
N SER A 234 -20.43 -2.04 9.43
CA SER A 234 -21.60 -1.34 9.97
C SER A 234 -22.74 -2.31 10.29
N ILE A 235 -23.03 -3.27 9.41
CA ILE A 235 -24.04 -4.30 9.69
C ILE A 235 -23.65 -5.07 10.95
N LEU A 236 -22.40 -5.55 11.04
CA LEU A 236 -21.93 -6.26 12.23
C LEU A 236 -22.02 -5.39 13.48
N TYR A 237 -21.60 -4.14 13.40
CA TYR A 237 -21.68 -3.20 14.52
C TYR A 237 -23.10 -3.03 15.02
N TYR A 238 -24.07 -2.73 14.15
CA TYR A 238 -25.46 -2.52 14.60
C TYR A 238 -26.14 -3.79 15.10
N ASN A 239 -25.73 -4.97 14.64
CA ASN A 239 -26.24 -6.24 15.19
C ASN A 239 -25.65 -6.57 16.56
N LEU A 240 -24.42 -6.11 16.85
CA LEU A 240 -23.73 -6.35 18.11
C LEU A 240 -24.02 -5.27 19.17
N VAL A 241 -24.26 -4.02 18.75
CA VAL A 241 -24.71 -2.95 19.63
C VAL A 241 -26.15 -3.19 20.01
N ASP A 242 -26.36 -3.50 21.29
CA ASP A 242 -27.69 -3.45 21.88
C ASP A 242 -28.23 -2.02 21.79
N THR A 243 -29.08 -1.78 20.79
CA THR A 243 -29.62 -0.45 20.48
C THR A 243 -30.68 -0.01 21.51
N SER A 244 -30.96 -0.85 22.52
CA SER A 244 -32.10 -0.67 23.40
C SER A 244 -32.01 0.48 24.40
N LYS A 245 -30.86 1.17 24.57
CA LYS A 245 -30.73 2.27 25.55
C LYS A 245 -29.71 3.36 25.16
N ILE A 246 -29.87 4.02 24.01
CA ILE A 246 -29.20 5.31 23.79
C ILE A 246 -30.06 6.41 24.45
N GLU A 247 -30.21 6.35 25.78
CA GLU A 247 -30.64 7.49 26.58
C GLU A 247 -29.36 8.21 27.04
N LEU A 248 -28.74 8.96 26.13
CA LEU A 248 -27.65 9.86 26.49
C LEU A 248 -28.24 11.04 27.26
N ASN A 249 -28.32 10.95 28.60
CA ASN A 249 -28.49 12.08 29.53
C ASN A 249 -29.38 13.24 29.02
N GLY A 250 -30.61 12.95 28.56
CA GLY A 250 -31.56 14.00 28.11
C GLY A 250 -31.13 14.81 26.88
N VAL A 251 -30.13 14.37 26.13
CA VAL A 251 -29.77 14.94 24.83
C VAL A 251 -30.32 14.03 23.74
N GLU A 252 -31.43 14.44 23.14
CA GLU A 252 -31.96 13.87 21.90
C GLU A 252 -30.96 14.12 20.77
N PHE A 253 -29.89 13.32 20.69
CA PHE A 253 -29.10 13.28 19.47
C PHE A 253 -29.97 12.65 18.38
N PRO A 254 -30.06 13.24 17.18
CA PRO A 254 -30.69 12.57 16.07
C PRO A 254 -29.96 11.24 15.86
N GLU A 255 -30.61 10.11 16.17
CA GLU A 255 -30.01 8.77 16.10
C GLU A 255 -29.26 8.53 14.78
N ILE A 256 -29.75 9.18 13.72
CA ILE A 256 -29.21 9.16 12.37
C ILE A 256 -27.75 9.64 12.33
N GLN A 257 -27.39 10.75 13.02
CA GLN A 257 -26.03 11.28 13.01
C GLN A 257 -25.06 10.32 13.71
N PHE A 258 -25.50 9.74 14.82
CA PHE A 258 -24.75 8.72 15.52
C PHE A 258 -24.63 7.42 14.71
N ARG A 259 -25.63 7.05 13.92
CA ARG A 259 -25.50 5.86 13.08
C ARG A 259 -24.54 6.13 11.91
N LEU A 260 -24.58 7.32 11.29
CA LEU A 260 -23.83 7.62 10.08
C LEU A 260 -22.31 7.72 10.23
N TRP A 261 -21.75 7.96 11.42
CA TRP A 261 -20.28 8.04 11.57
C TRP A 261 -19.58 6.69 11.45
N ILE A 262 -20.22 5.60 11.89
CA ILE A 262 -19.65 4.24 11.85
C ILE A 262 -19.21 3.85 10.43
N PRO A 263 -20.09 3.86 9.41
CA PRO A 263 -19.67 3.48 8.05
C PRO A 263 -18.58 4.41 7.53
N MET A 264 -18.58 5.69 7.90
CA MET A 264 -17.60 6.66 7.40
C MET A 264 -16.20 6.46 8.00
N ILE A 265 -16.11 6.17 9.30
CA ILE A 265 -14.85 5.80 9.93
C ILE A 265 -14.35 4.47 9.38
N LEU A 266 -15.23 3.46 9.27
CA LEU A 266 -14.85 2.15 8.71
C LEU A 266 -14.36 2.27 7.26
N PHE A 267 -15.01 3.09 6.44
CA PHE A 267 -14.59 3.37 5.07
C PHE A 267 -13.19 3.99 5.04
N SER A 268 -12.98 5.05 5.84
CA SER A 268 -11.71 5.78 5.88
C SER A 268 -10.56 4.93 6.42
N ALA A 269 -10.80 4.20 7.52
CA ALA A 269 -9.86 3.24 8.08
C ALA A 269 -9.50 2.17 7.06
N SER A 270 -10.51 1.64 6.36
CA SER A 270 -10.33 0.59 5.35
C SER A 270 -9.45 1.06 4.19
N THR A 271 -9.65 2.29 3.70
CA THR A 271 -8.85 2.85 2.62
C THR A 271 -7.39 3.04 3.06
N ILE A 272 -7.18 3.56 4.26
CA ILE A 272 -5.83 3.81 4.78
C ILE A 272 -5.09 2.50 5.04
N VAL A 273 -5.72 1.56 5.74
CA VAL A 273 -5.15 0.22 6.03
C VAL A 273 -4.88 -0.55 4.74
N GLY A 274 -5.82 -0.53 3.79
CA GLY A 274 -5.68 -1.17 2.50
C GLY A 274 -4.48 -0.62 1.71
N ASN A 275 -4.32 0.69 1.69
CA ASN A 275 -3.14 1.34 1.09
C ASN A 275 -1.84 1.02 1.82
N ALA A 276 -1.85 0.94 3.15
CA ALA A 276 -0.70 0.45 3.90
C ALA A 276 -0.35 -1.01 3.52
N GLY A 277 -1.36 -1.84 3.29
CA GLY A 277 -1.20 -3.19 2.74
C GLY A 277 -0.49 -3.22 1.39
N ARG A 278 -0.93 -2.39 0.43
CA ARG A 278 -0.29 -2.24 -0.90
C ARG A 278 1.15 -1.74 -0.83
N LEU A 279 1.44 -0.87 0.13
CA LEU A 279 2.76 -0.29 0.32
C LEU A 279 3.78 -1.32 0.85
N LEU A 280 3.28 -2.24 1.68
CA LEU A 280 4.08 -3.26 2.34
C LEU A 280 4.23 -4.54 1.52
N PHE A 281 3.18 -4.98 0.78
CA PHE A 281 3.16 -6.22 -0.03
C PHE A 281 3.22 -5.97 -1.55
#